data_AF-A0A7W0SVU4-F1
#
_entry.id   AF-A0A7W0SVU4-F1
#
_cell.length_a   1.000
_cell.length_b   1.000
_cell.length_c   1.000
_cell.angle_alpha   90.00
_cell.angle_beta   90.00
_cell.angle_gamma   90.00
#
_symmetry.space_group_name_H-M   'P 1'
#
loop_
_entity.id
_entity.type
_entity.pdbx_description
1 polymer ?
#
loop_
_entity_poly.entity_id
_entity_poly.type
_entity_poly.pdbx_seq_one_letter_code
_entity_poly.pdbx_strand_id
1 'polypeptide(L)'
;MAAVDLPRNEAARMAAVRRYDVLDSPPDGAFDRVTALAARLFDVPIALVTIVDNDRIWFKSRHGLDVGEIGRDPGLCASVILQEEPYLVSDAAADPRTLANPLVAGELGLRFYAAAPLTTHDGHNLGTLCVIDRQPRELTESELSSLRDLAAVVVDELELRLSARRTVGLEADLRHLAEELAGTLQESLLPAELPAVEGLELEARYHVAHRDQVGGDFYDVFLEPAGHGCLAVVGDVSGKGAMAAALTGTARWTLRTIALDDRSPSEGLSRLNTVLVQAHPEPNRYCTLALVAIRPRRDGGADLTTSLAGHPQPLLVNPDGTVERLGTTGPIAGWFDDPVYWDSSKTAPPGSVLLLFTDGLLEAIGGHACISDVPLQDVLRPVAGRGASEVADALDAALPAGVLSDDAAFLVIKVGEAR
;
A
#
# COMPACT_ATOMS: atom_id res chain seq x y z
N MET A 1 48.94 -21.67 18.35
CA MET A 1 47.57 -21.13 18.42
C MET A 1 46.70 -22.22 19.02
N ALA A 2 46.14 -21.99 20.21
CA ALA A 2 45.10 -22.90 20.73
C ALA A 2 43.87 -22.79 19.81
N ALA A 3 43.25 -23.92 19.50
CA ALA A 3 42.04 -23.93 18.67
C ALA A 3 40.91 -23.23 19.44
N VAL A 4 40.14 -22.38 18.75
CA VAL A 4 38.93 -21.76 19.32
C VAL A 4 37.88 -22.85 19.45
N ASP A 5 37.45 -23.14 20.68
CA ASP A 5 36.33 -24.05 20.91
C ASP A 5 35.05 -23.41 20.38
N LEU A 6 34.41 -24.08 19.42
CA LEU A 6 33.15 -23.63 18.82
C LEU A 6 31.96 -24.28 19.53
N PRO A 7 30.85 -23.55 19.72
CA PRO A 7 29.57 -24.14 20.12
C PRO A 7 29.20 -25.32 19.21
N ARG A 8 28.62 -26.38 19.77
CA ARG A 8 28.16 -27.57 19.00
C ARG A 8 27.20 -27.20 17.86
N ASN A 9 26.44 -26.12 18.01
CA ASN A 9 25.47 -25.60 17.04
C ASN A 9 25.90 -24.25 16.44
N GLU A 10 27.20 -24.05 16.16
CA GLU A 10 27.74 -22.77 15.68
C GLU A 10 27.02 -22.23 14.44
N ALA A 11 26.67 -23.08 13.48
CA ALA A 11 25.96 -22.67 12.27
C ALA A 11 24.59 -22.03 12.59
N ALA A 12 23.84 -22.62 13.53
CA ALA A 12 22.54 -22.11 13.95
C ALA A 12 22.67 -20.85 14.82
N ARG A 13 23.69 -20.77 15.69
CA ARG A 13 24.03 -19.56 16.44
C ARG A 13 24.37 -18.39 15.50
N MET A 14 25.16 -18.64 14.45
CA MET A 14 25.48 -17.61 13.46
C MET A 14 24.27 -17.20 12.61
N ALA A 15 23.33 -18.12 12.36
CA ALA A 15 22.04 -17.75 11.78
C ALA A 15 21.25 -16.83 12.72
N ALA A 16 21.26 -17.10 14.03
CA ALA A 16 20.67 -16.22 15.03
C ALA A 16 21.36 -14.84 15.07
N VAL A 17 22.71 -14.77 15.09
CA VAL A 17 23.44 -13.49 15.04
C VAL A 17 23.05 -12.67 13.81
N ARG A 18 23.01 -13.29 12.63
CA ARG A 18 22.57 -12.62 11.40
C ARG A 18 21.11 -12.16 11.45
N ARG A 19 20.23 -12.92 12.09
CA ARG A 19 18.80 -12.57 12.26
C ARG A 19 18.60 -11.24 12.98
N TYR A 20 19.44 -10.92 13.97
CA TYR A 20 19.32 -9.65 14.69
C TYR A 20 19.99 -8.48 13.96
N ASP A 21 20.75 -8.71 12.88
CA ASP A 21 21.37 -7.67 12.05
C ASP A 21 21.99 -6.57 12.93
N VAL A 22 22.79 -7.04 13.88
CA VAL A 22 23.34 -6.26 14.98
C VAL A 22 24.80 -5.90 14.75
N LEU A 23 25.55 -6.74 14.02
CA LEU A 23 26.95 -6.53 13.67
C LEU A 23 27.12 -5.29 12.80
N ASP A 24 28.24 -4.58 12.96
CA ASP A 24 28.62 -3.38 12.18
C ASP A 24 27.56 -2.25 12.18
N SER A 25 26.62 -2.30 13.13
CA SER A 25 25.57 -1.29 13.24
C SER A 25 26.07 -0.05 13.99
N PRO A 26 25.50 1.14 13.74
CA PRO A 26 25.89 2.36 14.42
C PRO A 26 25.76 2.29 15.96
N PRO A 27 26.42 3.22 16.68
CA PRO A 27 26.24 3.39 18.12
C PRO A 27 24.77 3.58 18.51
N ASP A 28 24.45 3.21 19.74
CA ASP A 28 23.08 2.90 20.10
C ASP A 28 22.75 3.28 21.54
N GLY A 29 21.95 4.32 21.67
CA GLY A 29 21.59 4.86 22.98
C GLY A 29 20.93 3.85 23.92
N ALA A 30 20.28 2.79 23.41
CA ALA A 30 19.67 1.78 24.28
C ALA A 30 20.74 0.89 24.94
N PHE A 31 21.63 0.30 24.13
CA PHE A 31 22.71 -0.54 24.66
C PHE A 31 23.75 0.27 25.45
N ASP A 32 24.02 1.51 25.05
CA ASP A 32 24.93 2.44 25.74
C ASP A 32 24.44 2.79 27.15
N ARG A 33 23.12 2.88 27.35
CA ARG A 33 22.56 3.04 28.70
C ARG A 33 22.78 1.80 29.54
N VAL A 34 22.69 0.60 28.96
CA VAL A 34 22.92 -0.65 29.69
C VAL A 34 24.38 -0.76 30.12
N THR A 35 25.35 -0.53 29.23
CA THR A 35 26.77 -0.60 29.59
C THR A 35 27.14 0.48 30.61
N ALA A 36 26.63 1.70 30.46
CA ALA A 36 26.84 2.77 31.45
C ALA A 36 26.18 2.46 32.80
N LEU A 37 25.05 1.76 32.82
CA LEU A 37 24.40 1.31 34.06
C LEU A 37 25.18 0.18 34.72
N ALA A 38 25.62 -0.82 33.95
CA ALA A 38 26.46 -1.92 34.43
C ALA A 38 27.75 -1.36 35.06
N ALA A 39 28.48 -0.48 34.36
CA ALA A 39 29.69 0.14 34.89
C ALA A 39 29.47 0.82 36.25
N ARG A 40 28.36 1.56 36.40
CA ARG A 40 27.99 2.23 37.66
C ARG A 40 27.53 1.27 38.75
N LEU A 41 26.75 0.25 38.40
CA LEU A 41 26.17 -0.69 39.35
C LEU A 41 27.26 -1.57 40.00
N PHE A 42 28.24 -2.00 39.20
CA PHE A 42 29.35 -2.83 39.66
C PHE A 42 30.58 -2.02 40.08
N ASP A 43 30.52 -0.69 40.01
CA ASP A 43 31.62 0.24 40.30
C ASP A 43 32.92 -0.12 39.56
N VAL A 44 32.82 -0.35 38.25
CA VAL A 44 33.92 -0.81 37.38
C VAL A 44 34.17 0.18 36.25
N PRO A 45 35.43 0.32 35.79
CA PRO A 45 35.77 1.30 34.77
C PRO A 45 35.28 0.91 33.37
N ILE A 46 35.04 -0.38 33.11
CA ILE A 46 34.74 -0.88 31.77
C ILE A 46 33.52 -1.82 31.80
N ALA A 47 32.59 -1.61 30.89
CA ALA A 47 31.47 -2.52 30.63
C ALA A 47 31.14 -2.55 29.14
N LEU A 48 30.86 -3.73 28.60
CA LEU A 48 30.67 -3.95 27.17
C LEU A 48 29.45 -4.84 26.90
N VAL A 49 28.71 -4.51 25.85
CA VAL A 49 27.82 -5.46 25.17
C VAL A 49 28.58 -5.93 23.93
N THR A 50 28.87 -7.21 23.86
CA THR A 50 29.63 -7.82 22.77
C THR A 50 28.78 -8.84 22.02
N ILE A 51 29.04 -8.98 20.73
CA ILE A 51 28.48 -10.01 19.85
C ILE A 51 29.66 -10.81 19.29
N VAL A 52 29.60 -12.13 19.41
CA VAL A 52 30.66 -13.02 18.94
C VAL A 52 30.36 -13.45 17.51
N ASP A 53 31.15 -12.99 16.56
CA ASP A 53 31.10 -13.34 15.14
C ASP A 53 32.00 -14.57 14.86
N ASN A 54 32.20 -14.94 13.61
CA ASN A 54 33.02 -16.09 13.22
C ASN A 54 34.47 -15.95 13.68
N ASP A 55 35.10 -14.81 13.41
CA ASP A 55 36.55 -14.54 13.60
C ASP A 55 36.84 -13.39 14.56
N ARG A 56 35.83 -12.60 14.93
CA ARG A 56 35.94 -11.43 15.81
C ARG A 56 34.89 -11.40 16.91
N ILE A 57 35.16 -10.57 17.92
CA ILE A 57 34.19 -10.15 18.91
C ILE A 57 33.92 -8.67 18.65
N TRP A 58 32.70 -8.35 18.25
CA TRP A 58 32.27 -7.01 17.92
C TRP A 58 31.62 -6.35 19.13
N PHE A 59 31.97 -5.09 19.43
CA PHE A 59 31.46 -4.39 20.61
C PHE A 59 30.27 -3.51 20.21
N LYS A 60 29.04 -4.02 20.43
CA LYS A 60 27.80 -3.29 20.14
C LYS A 60 27.69 -2.00 20.94
N SER A 61 28.14 -2.05 22.19
CA SER A 61 28.14 -0.92 23.09
C SER A 61 29.32 -1.02 24.05
N ARG A 62 29.88 0.14 24.39
CA ARG A 62 31.15 0.24 25.11
C ARG A 62 31.12 1.39 26.10
N HIS A 63 31.47 1.10 27.35
CA HIS A 63 31.75 2.08 28.38
C HIS A 63 33.22 1.94 28.81
N GLY A 64 33.95 3.05 28.87
CA GLY A 64 35.34 3.07 29.37
C GLY A 64 36.41 2.48 28.45
N LEU A 65 36.07 2.16 27.20
CA LEU A 65 37.00 1.60 26.21
C LEU A 65 36.73 2.19 24.81
N ASP A 66 37.80 2.57 24.09
CA ASP A 66 37.71 3.14 22.73
C ASP A 66 38.20 2.17 21.64
N VAL A 67 37.85 0.90 21.78
CA VAL A 67 38.06 -0.15 20.76
C VAL A 67 36.68 -0.65 20.32
N GLY A 68 36.51 -0.97 19.03
CA GLY A 68 35.22 -1.41 18.48
C GLY A 68 35.09 -2.92 18.28
N GLU A 69 36.22 -3.63 18.15
CA GLU A 69 36.26 -5.08 17.98
C GLU A 69 37.63 -5.64 18.35
N ILE A 70 37.69 -6.94 18.61
CA ILE A 70 38.91 -7.70 18.88
C ILE A 70 38.85 -9.07 18.19
N GLY A 71 39.98 -9.76 18.12
CA GLY A 71 40.03 -11.17 17.69
C GLY A 71 39.24 -12.09 18.62
N ARG A 72 38.70 -13.19 18.07
CA ARG A 72 37.97 -14.21 18.85
C ARG A 72 38.92 -15.15 19.62
N ASP A 73 39.64 -14.60 20.59
CA ASP A 73 40.54 -15.37 21.46
C ASP A 73 39.79 -16.04 22.63
N PRO A 74 40.17 -17.28 23.02
CA PRO A 74 39.53 -17.99 24.13
C PRO A 74 39.83 -17.35 25.49
N GLY A 75 39.01 -17.67 26.49
CA GLY A 75 39.18 -17.28 27.90
C GLY A 75 38.20 -16.20 28.38
N LEU A 76 37.65 -15.39 27.47
CA LEU A 76 36.69 -14.32 27.79
C LEU A 76 35.39 -14.55 27.01
N CYS A 77 34.85 -13.55 26.29
CA CYS A 77 33.55 -13.62 25.62
C CYS A 77 33.38 -14.88 24.74
N ALA A 78 34.42 -15.30 24.02
CA ALA A 78 34.41 -16.51 23.20
C ALA A 78 34.19 -17.80 24.00
N SER A 79 34.57 -17.82 25.28
CA SER A 79 34.32 -18.93 26.20
C SER A 79 32.98 -18.82 26.90
N VAL A 80 32.47 -17.61 27.14
CA VAL A 80 31.17 -17.39 27.79
C VAL A 80 30.02 -17.85 26.90
N ILE A 81 30.12 -17.69 25.58
CA ILE A 81 29.07 -18.18 24.67
C ILE A 81 28.91 -19.71 24.67
N LEU A 82 29.84 -20.44 25.29
CA LEU A 82 29.76 -21.90 25.51
C LEU A 82 29.07 -22.28 26.82
N GLN A 83 28.71 -21.29 27.66
CA GLN A 83 28.13 -21.49 29.00
C GLN A 83 26.66 -21.06 29.04
N GLU A 84 25.90 -21.63 29.98
CA GLU A 84 24.52 -21.20 30.28
C GLU A 84 24.49 -20.18 31.42
N GLU A 85 25.49 -20.20 32.29
CA GLU A 85 25.58 -19.36 33.49
C GLU A 85 26.61 -18.24 33.34
N PRO A 86 26.50 -17.14 34.13
CA PRO A 86 27.50 -16.11 34.22
C PRO A 86 28.89 -16.66 34.51
N TYR A 87 29.85 -16.09 33.81
CA TYR A 87 31.24 -16.45 33.87
C TYR A 87 32.00 -15.43 34.70
N LEU A 88 32.53 -15.86 35.85
CA LEU A 88 33.29 -15.03 36.79
C LEU A 88 34.77 -15.43 36.78
N VAL A 89 35.65 -14.43 36.68
CA VAL A 89 37.10 -14.52 36.83
C VAL A 89 37.53 -13.41 37.79
N SER A 90 37.80 -13.80 39.04
CA SER A 90 38.10 -12.87 40.13
C SER A 90 39.51 -12.28 40.02
N ASP A 91 40.49 -13.05 39.52
CA ASP A 91 41.83 -12.58 39.14
C ASP A 91 42.34 -13.27 37.87
N ALA A 92 42.21 -12.60 36.73
CA ALA A 92 42.55 -13.12 35.41
C ALA A 92 44.04 -13.43 35.22
N ALA A 93 44.92 -12.80 36.01
CA ALA A 93 46.35 -13.07 35.97
C ALA A 93 46.75 -14.35 36.73
N ALA A 94 45.83 -14.89 37.55
CA ALA A 94 46.01 -16.14 38.29
C ALA A 94 45.10 -17.27 37.78
N ASP A 95 44.08 -16.95 36.96
CA ASP A 95 43.12 -17.90 36.45
C ASP A 95 43.63 -18.62 35.18
N PRO A 96 43.82 -19.96 35.21
CA PRO A 96 44.32 -20.73 34.07
C PRO A 96 43.50 -20.55 32.78
N ARG A 97 42.21 -20.21 32.89
CA ARG A 97 41.32 -20.00 31.75
C ARG A 97 41.67 -18.75 30.94
N THR A 98 42.34 -17.76 31.55
CA THR A 98 42.62 -16.46 30.94
C THR A 98 44.11 -16.10 30.85
N LEU A 99 45.02 -16.90 31.43
CA LEU A 99 46.47 -16.64 31.45
C LEU A 99 47.08 -16.32 30.07
N ALA A 100 46.62 -17.00 29.02
CA ALA A 100 47.13 -16.84 27.67
C ALA A 100 46.36 -15.78 26.85
N ASN A 101 45.33 -15.15 27.42
CA ASN A 101 44.51 -14.18 26.70
C ASN A 101 45.27 -12.85 26.53
N PRO A 102 45.33 -12.28 25.30
CA PRO A 102 46.05 -11.03 25.04
C PRO A 102 45.59 -9.84 25.89
N LEU A 103 44.32 -9.79 26.31
CA LEU A 103 43.78 -8.70 27.13
C LEU A 103 44.27 -8.74 28.59
N VAL A 104 44.74 -9.90 29.04
CA VAL A 104 45.31 -10.10 30.39
C VAL A 104 46.81 -9.84 30.37
N ALA A 105 47.53 -10.41 29.40
CA ALA A 105 48.98 -10.30 29.28
C ALA A 105 49.45 -8.96 28.66
N GLY A 106 48.56 -8.21 28.03
CA GLY A 106 48.84 -6.95 27.34
C GLY A 106 48.56 -5.69 28.15
N GLU A 107 48.56 -4.55 27.47
CA GLU A 107 48.49 -3.21 28.08
C GLU A 107 47.14 -2.85 28.73
N LEU A 108 46.06 -3.57 28.41
CA LEU A 108 44.76 -3.36 29.06
C LEU A 108 44.83 -3.66 30.56
N GLY A 109 45.73 -4.59 30.95
CA GLY A 109 45.95 -4.99 32.34
C GLY A 109 44.70 -5.58 33.00
N LEU A 110 43.91 -6.36 32.24
CA LEU A 110 42.67 -6.96 32.74
C LEU A 110 42.97 -7.87 33.94
N ARG A 111 42.34 -7.61 35.08
CA ARG A 111 42.45 -8.43 36.30
C ARG A 111 41.12 -9.03 36.72
N PHE A 112 40.01 -8.38 36.47
CA PHE A 112 38.69 -8.89 36.80
C PHE A 112 37.81 -8.93 35.56
N TYR A 113 37.04 -10.01 35.43
CA TYR A 113 36.05 -10.18 34.37
C TYR A 113 34.84 -10.94 34.89
N ALA A 114 33.66 -10.34 34.77
CA ALA A 114 32.39 -11.04 34.93
C ALA A 114 31.52 -10.80 33.72
N ALA A 115 30.84 -11.84 33.24
CA ALA A 115 30.02 -11.75 32.04
C ALA A 115 28.81 -12.66 32.09
N ALA A 116 27.66 -12.16 31.64
CA ALA A 116 26.47 -12.96 31.40
C ALA A 116 26.29 -13.18 29.88
N PRO A 117 25.94 -14.40 29.44
CA PRO A 117 25.65 -14.67 28.04
C PRO A 117 24.38 -13.92 27.59
N LEU A 118 24.39 -13.44 26.34
CA LEU A 118 23.20 -12.90 25.68
C LEU A 118 22.46 -14.04 24.99
N THR A 119 21.67 -14.78 25.75
CA THR A 119 20.94 -15.96 25.28
C THR A 119 19.58 -15.57 24.70
N THR A 120 19.34 -15.87 23.43
CA THR A 120 18.04 -15.64 22.78
C THR A 120 16.95 -16.57 23.33
N HIS A 121 15.69 -16.28 23.05
CA HIS A 121 14.56 -17.14 23.44
C HIS A 121 14.62 -18.55 22.81
N ASP A 122 15.27 -18.70 21.66
CA ASP A 122 15.54 -19.99 21.01
C ASP A 122 16.86 -20.64 21.47
N GLY A 123 17.49 -20.11 22.53
CA GLY A 123 18.61 -20.75 23.24
C GLY A 123 19.99 -20.52 22.61
N HIS A 124 20.16 -19.50 21.78
CA HIS A 124 21.43 -19.19 21.13
C HIS A 124 22.16 -18.05 21.85
N ASN A 125 23.40 -18.30 22.29
CA ASN A 125 24.25 -17.27 22.87
C ASN A 125 24.86 -16.38 21.78
N LEU A 126 24.42 -15.13 21.66
CA LEU A 126 24.91 -14.21 20.64
C LEU A 126 26.25 -13.58 21.00
N GLY A 127 26.47 -13.37 22.30
CA GLY A 127 27.65 -12.73 22.85
C GLY A 127 27.48 -12.51 24.35
N THR A 128 27.99 -11.41 24.90
CA THR A 128 27.98 -11.17 26.35
C THR A 128 27.66 -9.74 26.73
N LEU A 129 26.99 -9.54 27.86
CA LEU A 129 27.19 -8.35 28.68
C LEU A 129 28.31 -8.64 29.68
N CYS A 130 29.40 -7.88 29.63
CA CYS A 130 30.53 -8.06 30.53
C CYS A 130 30.97 -6.78 31.23
N VAL A 131 31.52 -6.96 32.42
CA VAL A 131 32.13 -5.93 33.25
C VAL A 131 33.58 -6.30 33.53
N ILE A 132 34.46 -5.30 33.48
CA ILE A 132 35.91 -5.49 33.48
C ILE A 132 36.57 -4.49 34.42
N ASP A 133 37.56 -4.96 35.18
CA ASP A 133 38.43 -4.09 35.97
C ASP A 133 39.91 -4.48 35.86
N ARG A 134 40.78 -3.52 36.17
CA ARG A 134 42.24 -3.64 36.29
C ARG A 134 42.68 -4.04 37.69
N GLN A 135 41.75 -4.31 38.60
CA GLN A 135 41.99 -4.84 39.93
C GLN A 135 41.19 -6.13 40.12
N PRO A 136 41.71 -7.13 40.87
CA PRO A 136 40.94 -8.31 41.24
C PRO A 136 39.68 -7.95 42.04
N ARG A 137 38.58 -8.67 41.82
CA ARG A 137 37.31 -8.47 42.55
C ARG A 137 36.57 -9.79 42.71
N GLU A 138 35.71 -9.86 43.72
CA GLU A 138 34.73 -10.92 43.88
C GLU A 138 33.33 -10.33 43.66
N LEU A 139 32.41 -11.13 43.13
CA LEU A 139 30.98 -10.78 43.05
C LEU A 139 30.16 -11.73 43.91
N THR A 140 29.15 -11.19 44.55
CA THR A 140 28.11 -11.96 45.22
C THR A 140 27.13 -12.57 44.21
N GLU A 141 26.37 -13.59 44.63
CA GLU A 141 25.30 -14.16 43.82
C GLU A 141 24.24 -13.13 43.40
N SER A 142 23.95 -12.15 44.26
CA SER A 142 23.01 -11.07 43.96
C SER A 142 23.54 -10.15 42.84
N GLU A 143 24.84 -9.89 42.82
CA GLU A 143 25.51 -9.12 41.78
C GLU A 143 25.57 -9.90 40.46
N LEU A 144 25.87 -11.20 40.51
CA LEU A 144 25.79 -12.07 39.32
C LEU A 144 24.36 -12.16 38.77
N SER A 145 23.35 -12.23 39.63
CA SER A 145 21.94 -12.14 39.22
C SER A 145 21.64 -10.81 38.53
N SER A 146 22.12 -9.69 39.09
CA SER A 146 21.95 -8.37 38.49
C SER A 146 22.59 -8.27 37.10
N LEU A 147 23.74 -8.94 36.89
CA LEU A 147 24.39 -9.01 35.59
C LEU A 147 23.59 -9.86 34.58
N ARG A 148 22.99 -10.98 35.04
CA ARG A 148 22.04 -11.76 34.23
C ARG A 148 20.84 -10.92 33.83
N ASP A 149 20.26 -10.16 34.76
CA ASP A 149 19.09 -9.33 34.49
C ASP A 149 19.39 -8.23 33.47
N LEU A 150 20.55 -7.56 33.58
CA LEU A 150 20.97 -6.59 32.56
C LEU A 150 21.26 -7.24 31.20
N ALA A 151 21.78 -8.46 31.17
CA ALA A 151 21.95 -9.21 29.92
C ALA A 151 20.59 -9.57 29.29
N ALA A 152 19.60 -9.95 30.11
CA ALA A 152 18.24 -10.16 29.65
C ALA A 152 17.63 -8.89 29.04
N VAL A 153 17.84 -7.72 29.65
CA VAL A 153 17.41 -6.42 29.08
C VAL A 153 18.03 -6.15 27.70
N VAL A 154 19.29 -6.54 27.48
CA VAL A 154 19.94 -6.44 26.15
C VAL A 154 19.26 -7.37 25.15
N VAL A 155 18.93 -8.60 25.55
CA VAL A 155 18.23 -9.56 24.68
C VAL A 155 16.82 -9.06 24.36
N ASP A 156 16.07 -8.56 25.35
CA ASP A 156 14.74 -7.99 25.15
C ASP A 156 14.74 -6.84 24.14
N GLU A 157 15.75 -5.96 24.19
CA GLU A 157 15.93 -4.88 23.21
C GLU A 157 16.22 -5.43 21.79
N LEU A 158 17.01 -6.50 21.67
CA LEU A 158 17.26 -7.17 20.39
C LEU A 158 15.98 -7.81 19.82
N GLU A 159 15.18 -8.45 20.67
CA GLU A 159 13.89 -9.07 20.30
C GLU A 159 12.85 -8.05 19.88
N LEU A 160 12.76 -6.93 20.61
CA LEU A 160 11.84 -5.84 20.30
C LEU A 160 12.11 -5.28 18.89
N ARG A 161 13.39 -5.08 18.55
CA ARG A 161 13.79 -4.59 17.22
C ARG A 161 13.55 -5.58 16.11
N LEU A 162 13.83 -6.86 16.36
CA LEU A 162 13.53 -7.92 15.41
C LEU A 162 12.02 -7.97 15.11
N SER A 163 11.20 -7.87 16.16
CA SER A 163 9.74 -7.85 16.05
C SER A 163 9.26 -6.63 15.27
N ALA A 164 9.76 -5.43 15.61
CA ALA A 164 9.41 -4.20 14.90
C ALA A 164 9.75 -4.26 13.40
N ARG A 165 10.96 -4.75 13.05
CA ARG A 165 11.36 -4.92 11.64
C ARG A 165 10.47 -5.91 10.90
N ARG A 166 10.09 -7.03 11.55
CA ARG A 166 9.19 -8.03 10.96
C ARG A 166 7.81 -7.48 10.71
N THR A 167 7.25 -6.71 11.66
CA THR A 167 5.94 -6.07 11.50
C THR A 167 5.94 -5.11 10.32
N VAL A 168 6.95 -4.23 10.22
CA VAL A 168 7.08 -3.29 9.09
C VAL A 168 7.22 -4.03 7.75
N GLY A 169 8.01 -5.11 7.71
CA GLY A 169 8.15 -5.92 6.50
C GLY A 169 6.84 -6.58 6.06
N LEU A 170 6.12 -7.21 7.01
CA LEU A 170 4.85 -7.87 6.72
C LEU A 170 3.78 -6.87 6.26
N GLU A 171 3.70 -5.68 6.87
CA GLU A 171 2.77 -4.62 6.45
C GLU A 171 3.06 -4.15 5.02
N ALA A 172 4.33 -4.00 4.65
CA ALA A 172 4.72 -3.64 3.28
C ALA A 172 4.33 -4.74 2.28
N ASP A 173 4.57 -6.00 2.60
CA ASP A 173 4.21 -7.14 1.75
C ASP A 173 2.68 -7.25 1.54
N LEU A 174 1.90 -7.10 2.63
CA LEU A 174 0.43 -7.13 2.56
C LEU A 174 -0.13 -5.98 1.72
N ARG A 175 0.45 -4.77 1.86
CA ARG A 175 0.05 -3.61 1.06
C ARG A 175 0.32 -3.83 -0.41
N HIS A 176 1.49 -4.36 -0.76
CA HIS A 176 1.82 -4.64 -2.15
C HIS A 176 0.87 -5.67 -2.77
N LEU A 177 0.56 -6.74 -2.04
CA LEU A 177 -0.42 -7.74 -2.47
C LEU A 177 -1.81 -7.13 -2.66
N ALA A 178 -2.24 -6.23 -1.76
CA ALA A 178 -3.52 -5.54 -1.88
C ALA A 178 -3.56 -4.63 -3.12
N GLU A 179 -2.49 -3.88 -3.39
CA GLU A 179 -2.36 -3.04 -4.59
C GLU A 179 -2.40 -3.88 -5.89
N GLU A 180 -1.69 -5.01 -5.94
CA GLU A 180 -1.71 -5.93 -7.10
C GLU A 180 -3.09 -6.54 -7.36
N LEU A 181 -3.76 -7.00 -6.31
CA LEU A 181 -5.10 -7.56 -6.40
C LEU A 181 -6.15 -6.52 -6.81
N ALA A 182 -6.09 -5.31 -6.21
CA ALA A 182 -6.98 -4.22 -6.54
C ALA A 182 -6.84 -3.80 -8.00
N GLY A 183 -5.60 -3.62 -8.49
CA GLY A 183 -5.33 -3.30 -9.89
C GLY A 183 -5.90 -4.35 -10.86
N THR A 184 -5.62 -5.63 -10.60
CA THR A 184 -6.12 -6.73 -11.45
C THR A 184 -7.65 -6.78 -11.48
N LEU A 185 -8.31 -6.60 -10.34
CA LEU A 185 -9.77 -6.57 -10.27
C LEU A 185 -10.35 -5.36 -11.00
N GLN A 186 -9.78 -4.16 -10.80
CA GLN A 186 -10.22 -2.95 -11.49
C GLN A 186 -10.13 -3.10 -13.02
N GLU A 187 -9.02 -3.61 -13.54
CA GLU A 187 -8.84 -3.85 -14.98
C GLU A 187 -9.89 -4.83 -15.53
N SER A 188 -10.24 -5.87 -14.78
CA SER A 188 -11.29 -6.81 -15.17
C SER A 188 -12.71 -6.21 -15.18
N LEU A 189 -12.91 -5.12 -14.42
CA LEU A 189 -14.19 -4.41 -14.28
C LEU A 189 -14.37 -3.25 -15.24
N LEU A 190 -13.37 -2.96 -16.08
CA LEU A 190 -13.49 -2.04 -17.21
C LEU A 190 -13.57 -2.84 -18.53
N PRO A 191 -14.14 -2.28 -19.61
CA PRO A 191 -14.08 -2.92 -20.92
C PRO A 191 -12.63 -2.91 -21.43
N ALA A 192 -12.15 -4.07 -21.91
CA ALA A 192 -10.79 -4.17 -22.46
C ALA A 192 -10.60 -3.29 -23.71
N GLU A 193 -11.62 -3.21 -24.55
CA GLU A 193 -11.69 -2.35 -25.73
C GLU A 193 -13.11 -1.83 -25.90
N LEU A 194 -13.24 -0.60 -26.42
CA LEU A 194 -14.53 -0.05 -26.82
C LEU A 194 -14.93 -0.64 -28.19
N PRO A 195 -16.21 -0.97 -28.42
CA PRO A 195 -16.65 -1.52 -29.69
C PRO A 195 -16.60 -0.47 -30.80
N ALA A 196 -16.30 -0.88 -32.03
CA ALA A 196 -16.45 0.00 -33.19
C ALA A 196 -17.93 0.19 -33.54
N VAL A 197 -18.37 1.45 -33.65
CA VAL A 197 -19.74 1.82 -34.06
C VAL A 197 -19.63 2.73 -35.28
N GLU A 198 -20.31 2.37 -36.37
CA GLU A 198 -20.29 3.17 -37.59
C GLU A 198 -20.82 4.59 -37.33
N GLY A 199 -20.05 5.59 -37.74
CA GLY A 199 -20.40 7.00 -37.55
C GLY A 199 -20.12 7.57 -36.16
N LEU A 200 -19.46 6.82 -35.25
CA LEU A 200 -19.01 7.31 -33.94
C LEU A 200 -17.51 7.10 -33.75
N GLU A 201 -16.84 8.04 -33.08
CA GLU A 201 -15.49 7.88 -32.53
C GLU A 201 -15.62 7.84 -31.00
N LEU A 202 -15.10 6.78 -30.37
CA LEU A 202 -15.24 6.54 -28.93
C LEU A 202 -13.86 6.59 -28.26
N GLU A 203 -13.77 7.30 -27.15
CA GLU A 203 -12.57 7.33 -26.31
C GLU A 203 -12.98 7.32 -24.84
N ALA A 204 -12.27 6.57 -23.99
CA ALA A 204 -12.54 6.54 -22.55
C ALA A 204 -11.26 6.68 -21.73
N ARG A 205 -11.42 7.19 -20.51
CA ARG A 205 -10.34 7.33 -19.52
C ARG A 205 -10.86 6.91 -18.15
N TYR A 206 -9.96 6.30 -17.39
CA TYR A 206 -10.16 5.95 -15.99
C TYR A 206 -8.95 6.39 -15.17
N HIS A 207 -9.18 7.17 -14.12
CA HIS A 207 -8.15 7.63 -13.21
C HIS A 207 -8.46 7.13 -11.80
N VAL A 208 -7.53 6.36 -11.25
CA VAL A 208 -7.65 5.74 -9.93
C VAL A 208 -7.20 6.71 -8.85
N ALA A 209 -8.02 6.93 -7.82
CA ALA A 209 -7.66 7.70 -6.63
C ALA A 209 -6.82 6.88 -5.62
N HIS A 210 -7.17 5.62 -5.40
CA HIS A 210 -6.47 4.75 -4.45
C HIS A 210 -5.99 3.46 -5.10
N ARG A 211 -4.68 3.19 -5.02
CA ARG A 211 -4.07 2.01 -5.68
C ARG A 211 -4.33 0.69 -4.96
N ASP A 212 -4.64 0.74 -3.67
CA ASP A 212 -4.84 -0.41 -2.79
C ASP A 212 -6.31 -0.86 -2.72
N GLN A 213 -7.21 -0.21 -3.46
CA GLN A 213 -8.64 -0.49 -3.46
C GLN A 213 -9.20 -0.42 -4.88
N VAL A 214 -10.30 -1.14 -5.11
CA VAL A 214 -11.08 -1.05 -6.35
C VAL A 214 -12.00 0.15 -6.25
N GLY A 215 -12.09 0.95 -7.31
CA GLY A 215 -12.94 2.13 -7.37
C GLY A 215 -14.42 1.82 -7.58
N GLY A 216 -15.26 2.81 -7.29
CA GLY A 216 -16.71 2.77 -7.53
C GLY A 216 -17.08 3.05 -8.99
N ASP A 217 -16.26 3.86 -9.66
CA ASP A 217 -16.50 4.29 -11.02
C ASP A 217 -16.37 3.17 -12.05
N PHE A 218 -17.18 3.25 -13.10
CA PHE A 218 -17.04 2.43 -14.30
C PHE A 218 -17.68 3.09 -15.53
N TYR A 219 -17.32 2.56 -16.70
CA TYR A 219 -17.95 2.87 -17.97
C TYR A 219 -18.07 1.62 -18.83
N ASP A 220 -18.96 1.65 -19.82
CA ASP A 220 -19.04 0.63 -20.87
C ASP A 220 -19.80 1.15 -22.08
N VAL A 221 -19.64 0.46 -23.21
CA VAL A 221 -20.42 0.70 -24.43
C VAL A 221 -20.86 -0.65 -24.98
N PHE A 222 -22.18 -0.83 -25.09
CA PHE A 222 -22.79 -2.06 -25.59
C PHE A 222 -23.36 -1.85 -26.99
N LEU A 223 -23.00 -2.70 -27.94
CA LEU A 223 -23.60 -2.67 -29.28
C LEU A 223 -25.06 -3.14 -29.23
N GLU A 224 -25.95 -2.42 -29.92
CA GLU A 224 -27.30 -2.92 -30.17
C GLU A 224 -27.24 -4.12 -31.15
N PRO A 225 -28.12 -5.13 -31.04
CA PRO A 225 -28.08 -6.35 -31.87
C PRO A 225 -28.14 -6.10 -33.38
N ALA A 226 -28.78 -4.99 -33.79
CA ALA A 226 -28.88 -4.60 -35.19
C ALA A 226 -27.58 -3.97 -35.73
N GLY A 227 -26.59 -3.68 -34.87
CA GLY A 227 -25.27 -3.14 -35.24
C GLY A 227 -25.25 -1.67 -35.66
N HIS A 228 -26.40 -0.97 -35.61
CA HIS A 228 -26.52 0.42 -36.08
C HIS A 228 -26.51 1.46 -34.94
N GLY A 229 -26.28 1.05 -33.71
CA GLY A 229 -26.33 1.91 -32.53
C GLY A 229 -25.67 1.26 -31.32
N CYS A 230 -25.57 2.02 -30.23
CA CYS A 230 -25.01 1.53 -28.98
C CYS A 230 -25.68 2.14 -27.75
N LEU A 231 -25.57 1.43 -26.62
CA LEU A 231 -25.88 1.93 -25.29
C LEU A 231 -24.58 2.26 -24.56
N ALA A 232 -24.33 3.55 -24.32
CA ALA A 232 -23.22 4.02 -23.52
C ALA A 232 -23.65 4.14 -22.05
N VAL A 233 -22.77 3.73 -21.13
CA VAL A 233 -22.95 3.87 -19.69
C VAL A 233 -21.72 4.46 -19.04
N VAL A 234 -21.95 5.37 -18.10
CA VAL A 234 -21.01 5.74 -17.04
C VAL A 234 -21.76 5.68 -15.73
N GLY A 235 -21.12 5.19 -14.68
CA GLY A 235 -21.71 5.19 -13.36
C GLY A 235 -20.69 5.07 -12.25
N ASP A 236 -21.17 5.32 -11.06
CA ASP A 236 -20.44 5.23 -9.81
C ASP A 236 -21.26 4.40 -8.81
N VAL A 237 -20.63 3.44 -8.14
CA VAL A 237 -21.24 2.63 -7.09
C VAL A 237 -20.79 3.11 -5.72
N SER A 238 -21.72 3.07 -4.77
CA SER A 238 -21.45 3.48 -3.39
C SER A 238 -20.28 2.69 -2.76
N GLY A 239 -19.25 3.40 -2.32
CA GLY A 239 -18.12 2.87 -1.56
C GLY A 239 -16.93 2.42 -2.43
N LYS A 240 -15.96 1.73 -1.83
CA LYS A 240 -14.73 1.27 -2.49
C LYS A 240 -14.40 -0.18 -2.11
N GLY A 241 -13.45 -0.79 -2.81
CA GLY A 241 -12.94 -2.13 -2.56
C GLY A 241 -13.83 -3.25 -3.12
N ALA A 242 -13.74 -4.45 -2.53
CA ALA A 242 -14.37 -5.65 -3.05
C ALA A 242 -15.90 -5.57 -3.21
N MET A 243 -16.57 -4.75 -2.39
CA MET A 243 -18.01 -4.58 -2.52
C MET A 243 -18.40 -3.64 -3.67
N ALA A 244 -17.63 -2.58 -3.91
CA ALA A 244 -17.79 -1.76 -5.09
C ALA A 244 -17.57 -2.60 -6.36
N ALA A 245 -16.52 -3.42 -6.36
CA ALA A 245 -16.24 -4.38 -7.43
C ALA A 245 -17.44 -5.28 -7.77
N ALA A 246 -18.10 -5.82 -6.73
CA ALA A 246 -19.28 -6.67 -6.91
C ALA A 246 -20.49 -5.91 -7.48
N LEU A 247 -20.76 -4.70 -6.98
CA LEU A 247 -21.84 -3.85 -7.49
C LEU A 247 -21.60 -3.44 -8.95
N THR A 248 -20.38 -3.03 -9.29
CA THR A 248 -19.96 -2.68 -10.65
C THR A 248 -20.16 -3.86 -11.60
N GLY A 249 -19.74 -5.07 -11.18
CA GLY A 249 -19.97 -6.29 -11.94
C GLY A 249 -21.46 -6.55 -12.18
N THR A 250 -22.30 -6.49 -11.13
CA THR A 250 -23.75 -6.64 -11.25
C THR A 250 -24.36 -5.62 -12.20
N ALA A 251 -23.99 -4.35 -12.07
CA ALA A 251 -24.51 -3.26 -12.90
C ALA A 251 -24.14 -3.44 -14.38
N ARG A 252 -22.84 -3.62 -14.69
CA ARG A 252 -22.36 -3.79 -16.06
C ARG A 252 -22.99 -4.99 -16.76
N TRP A 253 -23.00 -6.17 -16.13
CA TRP A 253 -23.53 -7.37 -16.78
C TRP A 253 -25.06 -7.34 -16.93
N THR A 254 -25.77 -6.72 -15.99
CA THR A 254 -27.22 -6.51 -16.10
C THR A 254 -27.53 -5.59 -17.29
N LEU A 255 -26.84 -4.45 -17.38
CA LEU A 255 -27.02 -3.49 -18.47
C LEU A 255 -26.60 -4.05 -19.82
N ARG A 256 -25.51 -4.83 -19.87
CA ARG A 256 -25.08 -5.54 -21.07
C ARG A 256 -26.16 -6.50 -21.59
N THR A 257 -26.82 -7.20 -20.68
CA THR A 257 -27.92 -8.10 -21.04
C THR A 257 -29.12 -7.32 -21.55
N ILE A 258 -29.43 -6.17 -20.95
CA ILE A 258 -30.53 -5.28 -21.38
C ILE A 258 -30.26 -4.69 -22.77
N ALA A 259 -29.01 -4.33 -23.08
CA ALA A 259 -28.63 -3.81 -24.39
C ALA A 259 -28.91 -4.79 -25.54
N LEU A 260 -29.04 -6.09 -25.26
CA LEU A 260 -29.39 -7.11 -26.26
C LEU A 260 -30.90 -7.15 -26.59
N ASP A 261 -31.76 -6.52 -25.79
CA ASP A 261 -33.22 -6.60 -25.93
C ASP A 261 -33.85 -5.39 -26.66
N ASP A 262 -33.05 -4.44 -27.19
CA ASP A 262 -33.50 -3.17 -27.81
C ASP A 262 -34.49 -2.37 -26.94
N ARG A 263 -34.28 -2.39 -25.62
CA ARG A 263 -35.11 -1.68 -24.63
C ARG A 263 -34.70 -0.22 -24.50
N SER A 264 -35.63 0.61 -24.04
CA SER A 264 -35.31 1.99 -23.73
C SER A 264 -34.38 2.09 -22.49
N PRO A 265 -33.55 3.14 -22.38
CA PRO A 265 -32.66 3.33 -21.24
C PRO A 265 -33.38 3.33 -19.89
N SER A 266 -34.56 3.96 -19.79
CA SER A 266 -35.38 3.98 -18.57
C SER A 266 -35.84 2.58 -18.12
N GLU A 267 -36.28 1.71 -19.03
CA GLU A 267 -36.60 0.31 -18.70
C GLU A 267 -35.36 -0.44 -18.20
N GLY A 268 -34.20 -0.12 -18.76
CA GLY A 268 -32.93 -0.69 -18.32
C GLY A 268 -32.58 -0.32 -16.89
N LEU A 269 -32.74 0.96 -16.52
CA LEU A 269 -32.56 1.42 -15.14
C LEU A 269 -33.57 0.80 -14.18
N SER A 270 -34.85 0.65 -14.57
CA SER A 270 -35.85 -0.02 -13.73
C SER A 270 -35.45 -1.47 -13.42
N ARG A 271 -34.99 -2.21 -14.42
CA ARG A 271 -34.52 -3.60 -14.24
C ARG A 271 -33.27 -3.67 -13.38
N LEU A 272 -32.30 -2.80 -13.64
CA LEU A 272 -31.09 -2.72 -12.83
C LEU A 272 -31.44 -2.41 -11.37
N ASN A 273 -32.36 -1.49 -11.11
CA ASN A 273 -32.83 -1.19 -9.76
C ASN A 273 -33.37 -2.43 -9.06
N THR A 274 -34.25 -3.19 -9.73
CA THR A 274 -34.78 -4.44 -9.19
C THR A 274 -33.66 -5.42 -8.82
N VAL A 275 -32.66 -5.58 -9.71
CA VAL A 275 -31.52 -6.46 -9.44
C VAL A 275 -30.68 -5.97 -8.26
N LEU A 276 -30.37 -4.68 -8.19
CA LEU A 276 -29.56 -4.11 -7.10
C LEU A 276 -30.25 -4.26 -5.74
N VAL A 277 -31.55 -3.94 -5.65
CA VAL A 277 -32.34 -4.07 -4.41
C VAL A 277 -32.42 -5.55 -3.96
N GLN A 278 -32.54 -6.49 -4.90
CA GLN A 278 -32.62 -7.92 -4.59
C GLN A 278 -31.26 -8.54 -4.22
N ALA A 279 -30.20 -8.18 -4.96
CA ALA A 279 -28.87 -8.75 -4.78
C ALA A 279 -28.15 -8.18 -3.55
N HIS A 280 -28.48 -6.94 -3.14
CA HIS A 280 -27.77 -6.22 -2.10
C HIS A 280 -28.75 -5.52 -1.13
N PRO A 281 -29.42 -6.26 -0.23
CA PRO A 281 -30.42 -5.69 0.68
C PRO A 281 -29.83 -4.87 1.84
N GLU A 282 -28.49 -4.79 1.95
CA GLU A 282 -27.85 -3.96 2.96
C GLU A 282 -28.06 -2.46 2.68
N PRO A 283 -28.22 -1.62 3.72
CA PRO A 283 -28.37 -0.17 3.54
C PRO A 283 -27.14 0.43 2.85
N ASN A 284 -27.36 1.50 2.08
CA ASN A 284 -26.35 2.25 1.35
C ASN A 284 -25.62 1.46 0.24
N ARG A 285 -26.32 0.54 -0.42
CA ARG A 285 -25.84 -0.14 -1.65
C ARG A 285 -26.57 0.42 -2.85
N TYR A 286 -25.98 1.43 -3.48
CA TYR A 286 -26.62 2.15 -4.56
C TYR A 286 -25.63 2.46 -5.67
N CYS A 287 -26.16 2.86 -6.82
CA CYS A 287 -25.38 3.23 -7.98
C CYS A 287 -25.99 4.49 -8.62
N THR A 288 -25.13 5.45 -8.95
CA THR A 288 -25.51 6.57 -9.80
C THR A 288 -25.08 6.25 -11.23
N LEU A 289 -25.97 6.43 -12.22
CA LEU A 289 -25.70 6.05 -13.61
C LEU A 289 -26.23 7.08 -14.60
N ALA A 290 -25.49 7.29 -15.68
CA ALA A 290 -25.98 7.86 -16.92
C ALA A 290 -26.02 6.79 -18.01
N LEU A 291 -27.21 6.57 -18.59
CA LEU A 291 -27.40 5.73 -19.78
C LEU A 291 -27.77 6.59 -20.98
N VAL A 292 -27.07 6.41 -22.09
CA VAL A 292 -27.38 7.07 -23.36
C VAL A 292 -27.42 6.03 -24.48
N ALA A 293 -28.61 5.79 -25.04
CA ALA A 293 -28.74 5.07 -26.30
C ALA A 293 -28.46 6.03 -27.45
N ILE A 294 -27.58 5.63 -28.36
CA ILE A 294 -27.04 6.45 -29.44
C ILE A 294 -27.28 5.72 -30.75
N ARG A 295 -28.08 6.33 -31.62
CA ARG A 295 -28.40 5.80 -32.94
C ARG A 295 -27.93 6.76 -34.03
N PRO A 296 -26.75 6.50 -34.63
CA PRO A 296 -26.26 7.21 -35.80
C PRO A 296 -27.30 7.32 -36.92
N ARG A 297 -27.30 8.47 -37.59
CA ARG A 297 -28.18 8.81 -38.70
C ARG A 297 -27.39 8.91 -39.99
N ARG A 298 -28.09 8.73 -41.12
CA ARG A 298 -27.48 8.80 -42.46
C ARG A 298 -26.97 10.19 -42.84
N ASP A 299 -27.44 11.24 -42.18
CA ASP A 299 -26.96 12.62 -42.37
C ASP A 299 -25.67 12.92 -41.59
N GLY A 300 -25.12 11.92 -40.90
CA GLY A 300 -23.92 12.03 -40.07
C GLY A 300 -24.20 12.51 -38.64
N GLY A 301 -25.47 12.79 -38.29
CA GLY A 301 -25.89 13.09 -36.93
C GLY A 301 -26.19 11.82 -36.12
N ALA A 302 -26.74 11.98 -34.92
CA ALA A 302 -27.21 10.87 -34.10
C ALA A 302 -28.48 11.26 -33.32
N ASP A 303 -29.37 10.30 -33.13
CA ASP A 303 -30.46 10.42 -32.17
C ASP A 303 -30.02 9.83 -30.83
N LEU A 304 -30.17 10.63 -29.77
CA LEU A 304 -29.76 10.33 -28.41
C LEU A 304 -30.99 10.14 -27.54
N THR A 305 -31.06 9.04 -26.80
CA THR A 305 -32.07 8.82 -25.75
C THR A 305 -31.34 8.65 -24.43
N THR A 306 -31.57 9.55 -23.48
CA THR A 306 -30.85 9.60 -22.19
C THR A 306 -31.79 9.26 -21.04
N SER A 307 -31.34 8.43 -20.11
CA SER A 307 -31.97 8.24 -18.80
C SER A 307 -30.91 8.23 -17.69
N LEU A 308 -31.21 8.87 -16.57
CA LEU A 308 -30.27 9.10 -15.48
C LEU A 308 -30.82 8.56 -14.17
N ALA A 309 -29.96 7.89 -13.39
CA ALA A 309 -30.23 7.48 -12.03
C ALA A 309 -29.31 8.23 -11.07
N GLY A 310 -29.76 9.35 -10.49
CA GLY A 310 -28.99 10.12 -9.49
C GLY A 310 -27.66 10.73 -9.96
N HIS A 311 -27.31 10.59 -11.24
CA HIS A 311 -25.99 10.91 -11.78
C HIS A 311 -25.94 12.34 -12.37
N PRO A 312 -24.74 12.96 -12.43
CA PRO A 312 -24.51 14.17 -13.21
C PRO A 312 -25.01 14.04 -14.67
N GLN A 313 -25.53 15.13 -15.21
CA GLN A 313 -26.04 15.16 -16.59
C GLN A 313 -24.89 15.09 -17.60
N PRO A 314 -24.95 14.19 -18.60
CA PRO A 314 -24.01 14.20 -19.71
C PRO A 314 -24.02 15.54 -20.45
N LEU A 315 -22.87 15.91 -21.02
CA LEU A 315 -22.71 17.15 -21.78
C LEU A 315 -22.65 16.86 -23.28
N LEU A 316 -23.45 17.57 -24.06
CA LEU A 316 -23.39 17.60 -25.51
C LEU A 316 -22.75 18.92 -25.95
N VAL A 317 -21.57 18.83 -26.54
CA VAL A 317 -20.85 19.96 -27.14
C VAL A 317 -21.18 19.97 -28.62
N ASN A 318 -21.87 21.01 -29.08
CA ASN A 318 -22.18 21.19 -30.49
C ASN A 318 -20.96 21.75 -31.25
N PRO A 319 -20.92 21.59 -32.59
CA PRO A 319 -19.82 22.10 -33.42
C PRO A 319 -19.62 23.62 -33.34
N ASP A 320 -20.65 24.36 -32.94
CA ASP A 320 -20.60 25.82 -32.73
C ASP A 320 -20.02 26.24 -31.36
N GLY A 321 -19.64 25.26 -30.53
CA GLY A 321 -19.11 25.47 -29.18
C GLY A 321 -20.18 25.65 -28.11
N THR A 322 -21.47 25.55 -28.45
CA THR A 322 -22.52 25.53 -27.42
C THR A 322 -22.50 24.20 -26.67
N VAL A 323 -22.68 24.26 -25.35
CA VAL A 323 -22.73 23.07 -24.48
C VAL A 323 -24.12 22.94 -23.89
N GLU A 324 -24.73 21.78 -24.09
CA GLU A 324 -26.06 21.44 -23.61
C GLU A 324 -26.00 20.26 -22.64
N ARG A 325 -26.85 20.26 -21.61
CA ARG A 325 -26.98 19.12 -20.68
C ARG A 325 -28.06 18.17 -21.19
N LEU A 326 -27.80 16.87 -21.11
CA LEU A 326 -28.74 15.83 -21.54
C LEU A 326 -29.48 15.19 -20.37
N GLY A 327 -30.73 14.80 -20.62
CA GLY A 327 -31.56 14.10 -19.65
C GLY A 327 -32.12 15.00 -18.54
N THR A 328 -32.73 14.38 -17.55
CA THR A 328 -33.10 15.01 -16.27
C THR A 328 -32.76 13.99 -15.19
N THR A 329 -32.11 14.44 -14.12
CA THR A 329 -31.65 13.54 -13.06
C THR A 329 -32.84 12.85 -12.39
N GLY A 330 -32.86 11.52 -12.49
CA GLY A 330 -33.83 10.66 -11.83
C GLY A 330 -33.39 10.24 -10.41
N PRO A 331 -34.20 9.43 -9.72
CA PRO A 331 -33.83 8.83 -8.43
C PRO A 331 -32.57 7.95 -8.54
N ILE A 332 -31.87 7.71 -7.43
CA ILE A 332 -30.68 6.85 -7.38
C ILE A 332 -31.08 5.37 -7.52
N ALA A 333 -30.33 4.60 -8.31
CA ALA A 333 -30.58 3.16 -8.48
C ALA A 333 -30.13 2.35 -7.27
N GLY A 334 -30.94 1.39 -6.84
CA GLY A 334 -30.70 0.56 -5.66
C GLY A 334 -31.11 1.20 -4.34
N TRP A 335 -31.45 2.50 -4.34
CA TRP A 335 -31.86 3.21 -3.12
C TRP A 335 -33.36 3.09 -2.81
N PHE A 336 -34.20 3.01 -3.86
CA PHE A 336 -35.65 2.93 -3.75
C PHE A 336 -36.15 1.60 -4.28
N ASP A 337 -37.22 1.04 -3.69
CA ASP A 337 -37.76 -0.26 -4.08
C ASP A 337 -38.36 -0.25 -5.51
N ASP A 338 -39.12 0.79 -5.85
CA ASP A 338 -39.82 0.94 -7.14
C ASP A 338 -39.73 2.39 -7.67
N PRO A 339 -38.53 2.86 -8.06
CA PRO A 339 -38.35 4.18 -8.63
C PRO A 339 -38.83 4.23 -10.09
N VAL A 340 -39.33 5.40 -10.48
CA VAL A 340 -39.68 5.71 -11.87
C VAL A 340 -38.53 6.46 -12.53
N TYR A 341 -38.01 5.89 -13.62
CA TYR A 341 -37.07 6.54 -14.53
C TYR A 341 -37.80 7.00 -15.78
N TRP A 342 -37.23 7.96 -16.50
CA TRP A 342 -37.79 8.47 -17.74
C TRP A 342 -36.70 8.78 -18.77
N ASP A 343 -37.09 8.75 -20.03
CA ASP A 343 -36.20 9.00 -21.16
C ASP A 343 -36.34 10.46 -21.64
N SER A 344 -35.22 11.04 -22.05
CA SER A 344 -35.17 12.33 -22.75
C SER A 344 -34.49 12.15 -24.11
N SER A 345 -35.16 12.58 -25.18
CA SER A 345 -34.61 12.49 -26.54
C SER A 345 -33.99 13.80 -26.99
N LYS A 346 -32.86 13.72 -27.70
CA LYS A 346 -32.17 14.85 -28.34
C LYS A 346 -31.53 14.38 -29.64
N THR A 347 -31.49 15.23 -30.66
CA THR A 347 -30.70 14.97 -31.87
C THR A 347 -29.40 15.75 -31.80
N ALA A 348 -28.29 15.07 -32.06
CA ALA A 348 -26.96 15.65 -32.17
C ALA A 348 -26.59 15.84 -33.65
N PRO A 349 -26.21 17.05 -34.09
CA PRO A 349 -25.70 17.26 -35.44
C PRO A 349 -24.34 16.58 -35.67
N PRO A 350 -23.91 16.41 -36.93
CA PRO A 350 -22.57 15.92 -37.24
C PRO A 350 -21.49 16.82 -36.62
N GLY A 351 -20.46 16.22 -36.05
CA GLY A 351 -19.35 16.89 -35.36
C GLY A 351 -19.59 17.20 -33.89
N SER A 352 -20.77 16.88 -33.34
CA SER A 352 -21.03 17.00 -31.90
C SER A 352 -20.19 16.02 -31.08
N VAL A 353 -19.84 16.41 -29.86
CA VAL A 353 -19.15 15.56 -28.89
C VAL A 353 -20.04 15.38 -27.66
N LEU A 354 -20.31 14.13 -27.32
CA LEU A 354 -21.03 13.73 -26.11
C LEU A 354 -20.01 13.28 -25.06
N LEU A 355 -20.10 13.84 -23.86
CA LEU A 355 -19.29 13.47 -22.70
C LEU A 355 -20.18 12.90 -21.59
N LEU A 356 -19.92 11.65 -21.22
CA LEU A 356 -20.41 11.04 -19.98
C LEU A 356 -19.23 10.98 -18.99
N PHE A 357 -19.48 11.27 -17.72
CA PHE A 357 -18.41 11.41 -16.72
C PHE A 357 -18.96 11.18 -15.32
N THR A 358 -18.16 10.62 -14.42
CA THR A 358 -18.48 10.53 -12.99
C THR A 358 -18.17 11.86 -12.29
N ASP A 359 -18.73 12.04 -11.10
CA ASP A 359 -18.52 13.25 -10.30
C ASP A 359 -17.07 13.48 -9.90
N GLY A 360 -16.25 12.43 -9.77
CA GLY A 360 -14.81 12.58 -9.54
C GLY A 360 -14.09 13.43 -10.60
N LEU A 361 -14.56 13.45 -11.85
CA LEU A 361 -14.04 14.37 -12.87
C LEU A 361 -14.41 15.85 -12.56
N LEU A 362 -15.64 16.09 -12.10
CA LEU A 362 -16.09 17.43 -11.70
C LEU A 362 -15.31 17.94 -10.49
N GLU A 363 -15.10 17.08 -9.50
CA GLU A 363 -14.34 17.43 -8.30
C GLU A 363 -12.86 17.69 -8.62
N ALA A 364 -12.27 16.90 -9.52
CA ALA A 364 -10.88 17.06 -9.91
C ALA A 364 -10.63 18.39 -10.64
N ILE A 365 -11.49 18.76 -11.59
CA ILE A 365 -11.33 19.98 -12.41
C ILE A 365 -11.86 21.23 -11.68
N GLY A 366 -12.99 21.11 -10.99
CA GLY A 366 -13.68 22.23 -10.34
C GLY A 366 -13.21 22.50 -8.91
N GLY A 367 -12.44 21.59 -8.30
CA GLY A 367 -12.07 21.61 -6.90
C GLY A 367 -13.06 20.85 -6.00
N HIS A 368 -12.61 20.50 -4.80
CA HIS A 368 -13.42 19.72 -3.84
C HIS A 368 -14.76 20.41 -3.55
N ALA A 369 -15.85 19.64 -3.57
CA ALA A 369 -17.24 20.12 -3.45
C ALA A 369 -17.78 20.93 -4.65
N CYS A 370 -17.12 20.91 -5.81
CA CYS A 370 -17.68 21.50 -7.01
C CYS A 370 -18.79 20.62 -7.60
N ILE A 371 -20.04 21.06 -7.41
CA ILE A 371 -21.24 20.44 -8.03
C ILE A 371 -21.52 21.08 -9.41
N SER A 372 -20.74 22.08 -9.81
CA SER A 372 -20.92 22.80 -11.07
C SER A 372 -20.08 22.19 -12.18
N ASP A 373 -20.70 21.99 -13.33
CA ASP A 373 -20.05 21.61 -14.57
C ASP A 373 -19.43 22.79 -15.33
N VAL A 374 -19.52 24.02 -14.84
CA VAL A 374 -18.96 25.21 -15.53
C VAL A 374 -17.46 25.08 -15.81
N PRO A 375 -16.60 24.64 -14.85
CA PRO A 375 -15.18 24.42 -15.13
C PRO A 375 -14.96 23.39 -16.25
N LEU A 376 -15.75 22.32 -16.25
CA LEU A 376 -15.70 21.28 -17.29
C LEU A 376 -16.13 21.84 -18.66
N GLN A 377 -17.18 22.66 -18.70
CA GLN A 377 -17.60 23.34 -19.95
C GLN A 377 -16.51 24.27 -20.49
N ASP A 378 -15.77 24.97 -19.64
CA ASP A 378 -14.69 25.87 -20.06
C ASP A 378 -13.50 25.10 -20.66
N VAL A 379 -13.28 23.85 -20.25
CA VAL A 379 -12.32 22.92 -20.89
C VAL A 379 -12.85 22.41 -22.23
N LEU A 380 -14.15 22.16 -22.35
CA LEU A 380 -14.76 21.56 -23.54
C LEU A 380 -14.99 22.53 -24.71
N ARG A 381 -15.35 23.79 -24.43
CA ARG A 381 -15.64 24.79 -25.49
C ARG A 381 -14.50 24.97 -26.50
N PRO A 382 -13.22 25.08 -26.10
CA PRO A 382 -12.11 25.24 -27.04
C PRO A 382 -11.86 24.03 -27.95
N VAL A 383 -12.35 22.85 -27.55
CA VAL A 383 -12.15 21.59 -28.28
C VAL A 383 -13.41 21.13 -29.04
N ALA A 384 -14.41 22.00 -29.18
CA ALA A 384 -15.60 21.73 -29.97
C ALA A 384 -15.26 21.30 -31.41
N GLY A 385 -15.86 20.19 -31.85
CA GLY A 385 -15.65 19.63 -33.19
C GLY A 385 -14.34 18.82 -33.38
N ARG A 386 -13.44 18.78 -32.40
CA ARG A 386 -12.21 17.96 -32.44
C ARG A 386 -12.50 16.46 -32.30
N GLY A 387 -11.53 15.59 -32.55
CA GLY A 387 -11.65 14.14 -32.35
C GLY A 387 -11.97 13.77 -30.90
N ALA A 388 -12.52 12.58 -30.66
CA ALA A 388 -12.78 12.07 -29.31
C ALA A 388 -11.48 11.95 -28.50
N SER A 389 -10.40 11.48 -29.14
CA SER A 389 -9.07 11.43 -28.53
C SER A 389 -8.54 12.82 -28.13
N GLU A 390 -8.69 13.82 -29.00
CA GLU A 390 -8.23 15.18 -28.72
C GLU A 390 -9.00 15.86 -27.58
N VAL A 391 -10.27 15.50 -27.41
CA VAL A 391 -11.10 15.98 -26.28
C VAL A 391 -10.71 15.26 -25.00
N ALA A 392 -10.46 13.95 -25.03
CA ALA A 392 -10.00 13.20 -23.88
C ALA A 392 -8.64 13.72 -23.37
N ASP A 393 -7.70 14.00 -24.28
CA ASP A 393 -6.40 14.57 -23.93
C ASP A 393 -6.53 15.97 -23.28
N ALA A 394 -7.51 16.78 -23.71
CA ALA A 394 -7.77 18.07 -23.11
C ALA A 394 -8.35 17.96 -21.68
N LEU A 395 -9.17 16.94 -21.43
CA LEU A 395 -9.68 16.63 -20.08
C LEU A 395 -8.56 16.13 -19.18
N ASP A 396 -7.70 15.22 -19.66
CA ASP A 396 -6.54 14.73 -18.91
C ASP A 396 -5.58 15.87 -18.54
N ALA A 397 -5.35 16.81 -19.47
CA ALA A 397 -4.50 17.98 -19.23
C ALA A 397 -5.09 18.97 -18.21
N ALA A 398 -6.40 18.92 -17.95
CA ALA A 398 -7.09 19.76 -16.97
C ALA A 398 -7.07 19.16 -15.55
N LEU A 399 -6.70 17.88 -15.40
CA LEU A 399 -6.62 17.23 -14.10
C LEU A 399 -5.45 17.77 -13.26
N PRO A 400 -5.58 17.81 -11.91
CA PRO A 400 -4.52 18.26 -11.04
C PRO A 400 -3.33 17.30 -11.06
N ALA A 401 -2.11 17.84 -10.91
CA ALA A 401 -0.93 17.02 -10.70
C ALA A 401 -0.97 16.38 -9.30
N GLY A 402 -1.23 15.08 -9.21
CA GLY A 402 -1.22 14.34 -7.94
C GLY A 402 -2.25 13.24 -7.86
N VAL A 403 -2.58 12.84 -6.62
CA VAL A 403 -3.60 11.85 -6.31
C VAL A 403 -4.97 12.54 -6.28
N LEU A 404 -5.95 11.96 -6.96
CA LEU A 404 -7.33 12.44 -6.96
C LEU A 404 -8.02 12.14 -5.61
N SER A 405 -9.02 12.95 -5.26
CA SER A 405 -9.86 12.71 -4.07
C SER A 405 -10.80 11.53 -4.26
N ASP A 406 -11.28 11.35 -5.49
CA ASP A 406 -12.11 10.23 -5.89
C ASP A 406 -11.70 9.70 -7.25
N ASP A 407 -12.15 8.49 -7.57
CA ASP A 407 -11.94 7.91 -8.89
C ASP A 407 -12.63 8.81 -9.94
N ALA A 408 -12.06 8.87 -11.15
CA ALA A 408 -12.66 9.65 -12.22
C ALA A 408 -12.71 8.82 -13.50
N ALA A 409 -13.92 8.57 -13.98
CA ALA A 409 -14.18 7.90 -15.24
C ALA A 409 -14.91 8.82 -16.20
N PHE A 410 -14.52 8.80 -17.47
CA PHE A 410 -15.28 9.48 -18.50
C PHE A 410 -15.19 8.78 -19.86
N LEU A 411 -16.25 8.99 -20.64
CA LEU A 411 -16.44 8.45 -21.98
C LEU A 411 -16.79 9.61 -22.92
N VAL A 412 -15.95 9.79 -23.94
CA VAL A 412 -16.09 10.78 -25.00
C VAL A 412 -16.58 10.09 -26.26
N ILE A 413 -17.65 10.63 -26.86
CA ILE A 413 -18.28 10.07 -28.05
C ILE A 413 -18.47 11.19 -29.06
N LYS A 414 -17.69 11.18 -30.15
CA LYS A 414 -17.89 12.10 -31.27
C LYS A 414 -18.85 11.51 -32.29
N VAL A 415 -19.80 12.33 -32.72
CA VAL A 415 -20.82 12.00 -33.72
C VAL A 415 -20.35 12.45 -35.10
N GLY A 416 -20.41 11.54 -36.08
CA GLY A 416 -19.97 11.75 -37.45
C GLY A 416 -18.48 11.44 -37.64
N GLU A 417 -18.14 10.77 -38.74
CA GLU A 417 -16.78 10.29 -39.02
C GLU A 417 -15.71 11.40 -39.03
N ALA A 418 -14.55 11.08 -38.46
CA ALA A 418 -13.29 11.65 -38.89
C ALA A 418 -12.99 11.12 -40.30
N ARG A 419 -13.05 12.00 -41.31
CA ARG A 419 -12.60 11.70 -42.67
C ARG A 419 -11.09 11.53 -42.76
#